data_AF-A0AA41MQG1-F1
#
_entry.id   AF-A0AA41MQG1-F1
#
_cell.length_a   1.000
_cell.length_b   1.000
_cell.length_c   1.000
_cell.angle_alpha   90.00
_cell.angle_beta   90.00
_cell.angle_gamma   90.00
#
_symmetry.space_group_name_H-M   'P 1'
#
loop_
_entity.id
_entity.type
_entity.pdbx_description
1 polymer ?
#
loop_
_entity_poly.entity_id
_entity_poly.type
_entity_poly.pdbx_seq_one_letter_code
_entity_poly.pdbx_strand_id
1 'polypeptide(L)'
;MAEPVETETQELKQLEVERVEIIWQHLYQCIELKNKTNKFNQSRVEPALKTALKTAIKSDLAKQRGLWVREHKMGNIHPVDREI
;
A
#
# COMPACT_ATOMS: atom_id res chain seq x y z
N MET A 1 5.04 -12.78 -60.91
CA MET A 1 4.43 -11.59 -60.26
C MET A 1 3.41 -12.13 -59.29
N ALA A 2 3.55 -11.84 -57.99
CA ALA A 2 2.55 -12.25 -57.00
C ALA A 2 1.23 -11.50 -57.28
N GLU A 3 0.10 -12.14 -57.01
CA GLU A 3 -1.22 -11.51 -57.22
C GLU A 3 -1.47 -10.43 -56.15
N PRO A 4 -2.22 -9.36 -56.45
CA PRO A 4 -2.41 -8.23 -55.54
C PRO A 4 -2.98 -8.65 -54.16
N VAL A 5 -3.82 -9.69 -54.13
CA VAL A 5 -4.40 -10.25 -52.90
C VAL A 5 -3.36 -10.97 -52.03
N GLU A 6 -2.38 -11.65 -52.63
CA GLU A 6 -1.27 -12.28 -51.89
C GLU A 6 -0.36 -11.22 -51.25
N THR A 7 -0.19 -10.09 -51.93
CA THR A 7 0.63 -8.97 -51.44
C THR A 7 -0.05 -8.29 -50.24
N GLU A 8 -1.35 -7.98 -50.35
CA GLU A 8 -2.13 -7.36 -49.27
C GLU A 8 -2.22 -8.26 -48.03
N THR A 9 -2.42 -9.57 -48.22
CA THR A 9 -2.45 -10.52 -47.10
C THR A 9 -1.09 -10.67 -46.39
N GLN A 10 0.01 -10.49 -47.11
CA GLN A 10 1.35 -10.47 -46.50
C GLN A 10 1.60 -9.20 -45.70
N GLU A 11 1.17 -8.04 -46.19
CA GLU A 11 1.26 -6.76 -45.48
C GLU A 11 0.45 -6.79 -44.17
N LEU A 12 -0.78 -7.32 -44.20
CA LEU A 12 -1.61 -7.50 -43.01
C LEU A 12 -0.95 -8.41 -41.96
N LYS A 13 -0.25 -9.47 -42.38
CA LYS A 13 0.50 -10.35 -41.47
C LYS A 13 1.64 -9.60 -40.78
N GLN A 14 2.36 -8.73 -41.51
CA GLN A 14 3.43 -7.92 -40.94
C GLN A 14 2.89 -6.94 -39.91
N LEU A 15 1.78 -6.25 -40.23
CA LEU A 15 1.10 -5.35 -39.30
C LEU A 15 0.60 -6.06 -38.04
N GLU A 16 0.10 -7.29 -38.16
CA GLU A 16 -0.33 -8.08 -36.99
C GLU A 16 0.85 -8.44 -36.08
N VAL A 17 2.00 -8.81 -36.65
CA VAL A 17 3.23 -9.08 -35.88
C VAL A 17 3.68 -7.81 -35.16
N GLU A 18 3.76 -6.68 -35.87
CA GLU A 18 4.16 -5.39 -35.28
C GLU A 18 3.19 -4.96 -34.18
N ARG A 19 1.88 -5.12 -34.39
CA ARG A 19 0.86 -4.81 -33.37
C ARG A 19 1.07 -5.62 -32.11
N VAL A 20 1.32 -6.92 -32.24
CA VAL A 20 1.57 -7.81 -31.11
C VAL A 20 2.85 -7.41 -30.37
N GLU A 21 3.93 -7.08 -31.09
CA GLU A 21 5.18 -6.62 -30.49
C GLU A 21 5.01 -5.31 -29.71
N ILE A 22 4.31 -4.33 -30.29
CA ILE A 22 4.02 -3.05 -29.61
C ILE A 22 3.17 -3.26 -28.35
N ILE A 23 2.13 -4.10 -28.43
CA ILE A 23 1.30 -4.43 -27.26
C ILE A 23 2.16 -5.08 -26.17
N TRP A 24 3.02 -6.04 -26.54
CA TRP A 24 3.92 -6.69 -25.59
C TRP A 24 4.86 -5.70 -24.92
N GLN A 25 5.49 -4.81 -25.67
CA GLN A 25 6.37 -3.77 -25.12
C GLN A 25 5.64 -2.89 -24.10
N HIS A 26 4.42 -2.43 -24.42
CA HIS A 26 3.62 -1.64 -23.50
C HIS A 26 3.20 -2.42 -22.24
N LEU A 27 2.88 -3.71 -22.37
CA LEU A 27 2.56 -4.54 -21.20
C LEU A 27 3.76 -4.69 -20.27
N TYR A 28 4.97 -4.90 -20.81
CA TYR A 28 6.19 -4.92 -20.02
C TYR A 28 6.42 -3.59 -19.28
N GLN A 29 6.23 -2.46 -19.96
CA GLN A 29 6.33 -1.13 -19.35
C GLN A 29 5.28 -0.93 -18.24
N CYS A 30 4.03 -1.34 -18.46
CA CYS A 30 2.98 -1.27 -17.45
C CYS A 30 3.34 -2.08 -16.19
N ILE A 31 3.89 -3.28 -16.35
CA ILE A 31 4.34 -4.12 -15.23
C ILE A 31 5.50 -3.44 -14.50
N GLU A 32 6.48 -2.89 -15.22
CA GLU A 32 7.61 -2.20 -14.63
C GLU A 32 7.17 -0.97 -13.83
N LEU A 33 6.29 -0.14 -14.39
CA LEU A 33 5.74 1.03 -13.72
C LEU A 33 4.93 0.65 -12.48
N LYS A 34 4.10 -0.40 -12.56
CA LYS A 34 3.40 -0.93 -11.39
C LYS A 34 4.37 -1.34 -10.28
N ASN A 35 5.44 -2.05 -10.63
CA ASN A 35 6.44 -2.49 -9.67
C ASN A 35 7.19 -1.30 -9.03
N LYS A 36 7.55 -0.29 -9.82
CA LYS A 36 8.17 0.95 -9.33
C LYS A 36 7.23 1.71 -8.38
N THR A 37 5.97 1.88 -8.76
CA THR A 37 4.95 2.55 -7.95
C THR A 37 4.71 1.82 -6.63
N ASN A 38 4.64 0.49 -6.65
CA ASN A 38 4.48 -0.29 -5.43
C ASN A 38 5.67 -0.12 -4.46
N LYS A 39 6.90 -0.19 -4.98
CA LYS A 39 8.11 0.06 -4.18
C LYS A 39 8.13 1.47 -3.60
N PHE A 40 7.77 2.47 -4.40
CA PHE A 40 7.66 3.86 -3.95
C PHE A 40 6.64 3.99 -2.82
N ASN A 41 5.43 3.45 -2.99
CA ASN A 41 4.38 3.50 -1.97
C ASN A 41 4.80 2.80 -0.67
N GLN A 42 5.43 1.62 -0.76
CA GLN A 42 5.99 0.92 0.40
C GLN A 42 7.04 1.77 1.12
N SER A 43 7.97 2.39 0.38
CA SER A 43 9.01 3.23 0.96
C SER A 43 8.47 4.46 1.73
N ARG A 44 7.27 4.95 1.40
CA ARG A 44 6.64 6.07 2.11
C ARG A 44 5.98 5.63 3.41
N VAL A 45 5.42 4.43 3.46
CA VAL A 45 4.63 3.95 4.61
C VAL A 45 5.50 3.21 5.62
N GLU A 46 6.54 2.48 5.17
CA GLU A 46 7.37 1.64 6.04
C GLU A 46 8.02 2.40 7.22
N PRO A 47 8.59 3.62 7.05
CA PRO A 47 9.20 4.34 8.17
C PRO A 47 8.18 4.76 9.23
N ALA A 48 7.01 5.22 8.79
CA ALA A 48 5.91 5.62 9.66
C ALA A 48 5.35 4.42 10.41
N LEU A 49 5.10 3.31 9.69
CA LEU A 49 4.63 2.06 10.29
C LEU A 49 5.63 1.51 11.31
N LYS A 50 6.92 1.47 10.98
CA LYS A 50 7.98 1.01 11.88
C LYS A 50 8.08 1.86 13.13
N THR A 51 7.89 3.18 13.00
CA THR A 51 7.87 4.10 14.14
C THR A 51 6.65 3.86 15.01
N ALA A 52 5.45 3.80 14.41
CA ALA A 52 4.21 3.52 15.13
C ALA A 52 4.27 2.18 15.87
N LEU A 53 4.77 1.13 15.23
CA LEU A 53 4.91 -0.20 15.82
C LEU A 53 5.94 -0.20 16.96
N LYS A 54 7.10 0.45 16.77
CA LYS A 54 8.09 0.62 17.85
C LYS A 54 7.51 1.40 19.04
N THR A 55 6.73 2.45 18.78
CA THR A 55 6.08 3.24 19.84
C THR A 55 5.04 2.39 20.56
N ALA A 56 4.19 1.66 19.84
CA ALA A 56 3.17 0.80 20.42
C ALA A 56 3.77 -0.34 21.26
N ILE A 57 4.87 -0.95 20.81
CA ILE A 57 5.58 -1.99 21.58
C ILE A 57 6.26 -1.41 22.82
N LYS A 58 6.82 -0.19 22.72
CA LYS A 58 7.52 0.46 23.84
C LYS A 58 6.59 1.12 24.84
N SER A 59 5.34 1.41 24.47
CA SER A 59 4.37 2.02 25.37
C SER A 59 3.89 0.98 26.39
N ASP A 60 4.39 1.10 27.62
CA ASP A 60 3.82 0.40 28.76
C ASP A 60 2.41 0.95 29.05
N LEU A 61 1.39 0.13 28.78
CA LEU A 61 -0.02 0.47 28.96
C LEU A 61 -0.32 0.87 30.41
N ALA A 62 0.32 0.24 31.40
CA ALA A 62 0.12 0.57 32.81
C ALA A 62 0.67 1.95 33.14
N LYS A 63 1.84 2.29 32.59
CA LYS A 63 2.45 3.62 32.73
C LYS A 63 1.60 4.71 32.06
N GLN A 64 1.11 4.47 30.84
CA GLN A 64 0.24 5.41 30.12
C GLN A 64 -1.07 5.63 30.86
N ARG A 65 -1.69 4.55 31.34
CA ARG A 65 -2.91 4.61 32.16
C ARG A 65 -2.66 5.37 33.47
N GLY A 66 -1.52 5.14 34.12
CA GLY A 66 -1.14 5.84 35.34
C GLY A 66 -0.95 7.35 35.15
N LEU A 67 -0.36 7.77 34.02
CA LEU A 67 -0.25 9.18 33.65
C LEU A 67 -1.61 9.81 33.42
N TRP A 68 -2.48 9.16 32.64
CA TRP A 68 -3.82 9.68 32.36
C TRP A 68 -4.66 9.81 33.64
N VAL A 69 -4.67 8.77 34.48
CA VAL A 69 -5.36 8.79 35.78
C VAL A 69 -4.79 9.89 36.67
N ARG A 70 -3.47 10.14 36.68
CA ARG A 70 -2.88 11.23 37.47
C ARG A 70 -3.45 12.60 37.08
N GLU A 71 -3.62 12.84 35.79
CA GLU A 71 -4.10 14.14 35.28
C GLU A 71 -5.62 14.32 35.42
N HIS A 72 -6.40 13.22 35.34
CA HIS A 72 -7.85 13.28 35.18
C HIS A 72 -8.65 12.70 36.35
N LYS A 73 -8.00 12.27 37.44
CA LYS A 73 -8.71 11.66 38.57
C LYS A 73 -9.50 12.70 39.37
N MET A 74 -10.80 12.47 39.51
CA MET A 74 -11.72 13.35 40.24
C MET A 74 -11.76 13.10 41.76
N GLY A 75 -11.09 12.05 42.24
CA GLY A 75 -11.03 11.70 43.66
C GLY A 75 -10.49 10.29 43.90
N ASN A 76 -9.98 10.04 45.11
CA ASN A 76 -9.45 8.74 45.53
C ASN A 76 -10.33 8.02 46.54
N ILE A 77 -11.38 8.68 47.02
CA ILE A 77 -12.21 8.20 48.12
C ILE A 77 -13.36 7.39 47.53
N HIS A 78 -13.51 6.16 47.99
CA HIS A 78 -14.66 5.34 47.65
C HIS A 78 -15.83 5.74 48.55
N PRO A 79 -17.06 5.84 48.02
CA PRO A 79 -18.24 6.06 48.84
C PRO A 79 -18.37 4.97 49.91
N VAL A 80 -18.83 5.36 51.09
CA VAL A 80 -19.19 4.43 52.16
C VAL A 80 -20.70 4.45 52.36
N ASP A 81 -21.25 3.28 52.67
CA ASP A 81 -22.66 3.15 53.00
C ASP A 81 -22.96 3.89 54.30
N ARG A 82 -24.14 4.53 54.37
CA ARG A 82 -24.66 5.06 55.64
C ARG A 82 -25.39 3.96 56.38
N GLU A 83 -25.16 3.90 57.69
CA GLU A 83 -26.03 3.14 58.59
C GLU A 83 -27.44 3.74 58.54
N ILE A 84 -28.44 2.86 58.32
CA ILE A 84 -29.88 3.19 58.24
C ILE A 84 -30.50 3.03 59.62
#